data_AF-A0A1R3L0G4-F1
#
_entry.id   AF-A0A1R3L0G4-F1
#
_cell.length_a   1.000
_cell.length_b   1.000
_cell.length_c   1.000
_cell.angle_alpha   90.00
_cell.angle_beta   90.00
_cell.angle_gamma   90.00
#
_symmetry.space_group_name_H-M   'P 1'
#
loop_
_entity.id
_entity.type
_entity.pdbx_description
1 polymer ?
#
loop_
_entity_poly.entity_id
_entity_poly.type
_entity_poly.pdbx_seq_one_letter_code
_entity_poly.pdbx_strand_id
1 'polypeptide(L)' 'LISLDMGSLLAGAKYRGDFEERLKAVLKEVTASNGQIILFIDEIHTVVGA' A
#
# COMPACT_ATOMS: atom_id res chain seq x y z
N LEU A 1 -10.29 -10.40 -7.07
CA LEU A 1 -9.24 -9.35 -7.15
C LEU A 1 -9.45 -8.44 -5.96
N ILE A 2 -8.55 -8.47 -4.97
CA ILE A 2 -8.53 -7.46 -3.90
C ILE A 2 -7.57 -6.38 -4.38
N SER A 3 -8.08 -5.18 -4.59
CA SER A 3 -7.29 -4.02 -5.02
C SER A 3 -7.07 -3.12 -3.82
N LEU A 4 -5.83 -2.68 -3.64
CA LEU A 4 -5.49 -1.71 -2.63
C LEU A 4 -5.84 -0.31 -3.16
N ASP A 5 -6.88 0.29 -2.58
CA ASP A 5 -7.22 1.68 -2.88
C ASP A 5 -6.27 2.62 -2.13
N MET A 6 -5.49 3.37 -2.90
CA MET A 6 -4.56 4.38 -2.38
C MET A 6 -5.29 5.50 -1.62
N GLY A 7 -6.52 5.84 -2.02
CA GLY A 7 -7.36 6.81 -1.30
C GLY A 7 -7.70 6.35 0.12
N SER A 8 -7.95 5.05 0.31
CA SER A 8 -8.22 4.44 1.60
C SER A 8 -6.99 4.40 2.53
N LEU A 9 -5.78 4.29 1.99
CA LEU A 9 -4.54 4.39 2.78
C LEU A 9 -4.26 5.83 3.22
N LEU A 10 -4.59 6.81 2.37
CA LEU A 10 -4.43 8.23 2.63
C LEU A 10 -5.54 8.81 3.52
N ALA A 11 -6.74 8.19 3.52
CA ALA A 11 -7.85 8.57 4.38
C ALA A 11 -7.43 8.45 5.87
N GLY A 12 -7.26 9.60 6.53
CA GLY A 12 -6.84 9.70 7.92
C GLY A 12 -5.32 9.71 8.15
N ALA A 13 -4.48 9.60 7.12
CA ALA A 13 -3.04 9.82 7.24
C ALA A 13 -2.79 11.34 7.24
N LYS A 14 -2.68 11.94 8.43
CA LYS A 14 -2.40 13.38 8.60
C LYS A 14 -0.94 13.73 8.26
N TYR A 15 -0.06 12.73 8.23
CA TYR A 15 1.38 12.86 8.06
C TYR A 15 1.93 11.80 7.09
N ARG A 16 2.95 12.16 6.30
CA ARG A 16 3.59 11.26 5.31
C ARG A 16 4.09 9.94 5.91
N GLY A 17 4.54 9.94 7.17
CA GLY A 17 5.06 8.75 7.85
C GLY A 17 4.00 7.66 8.10
N ASP A 18 2.77 8.04 8.43
CA ASP A 18 1.68 7.08 8.70
C ASP A 18 1.33 6.26 7.47
N PHE A 19 1.40 6.90 6.30
CA PHE A 19 1.19 6.24 5.03
C PHE A 19 2.28 5.19 4.76
N GLU A 20 3.56 5.54 4.95
CA GLU A 20 4.68 4.61 4.73
C GLU A 20 4.61 3.39 5.65
N GLU A 21 4.25 3.59 6.93
CA GLU A 21 4.09 2.48 7.88
C GLU A 21 2.96 1.53 7.47
N ARG A 22 1.81 2.08 7.04
CA ARG A 22 0.68 1.27 6.56
C ARG A 22 1.03 0.50 5.30
N LEU A 23 1.71 1.15 4.33
CA LEU A 23 2.15 0.48 3.11
C LEU A 23 3.13 -0.65 3.41
N LYS A 24 4.09 -0.44 4.32
CA LYS A 24 5.01 -1.50 4.76
C LYS A 24 4.28 -2.69 5.40
N ALA A 25 3.26 -2.44 6.22
CA ALA A 25 2.46 -3.51 6.82
C ALA A 25 1.75 -4.36 5.76
N VAL A 26 1.12 -3.72 4.77
CA VAL A 26 0.45 -4.41 3.65
C VAL A 26 1.45 -5.24 2.84
N LEU A 27 2.61 -4.66 2.48
CA LEU A 27 3.65 -5.38 1.73
C LEU A 27 4.17 -6.62 2.47
N LYS A 28 4.28 -6.53 3.80
CA LYS A 28 4.70 -7.66 4.65
C LYS A 28 3.68 -8.80 4.61
N GLU A 29 2.40 -8.49 4.67
CA GLU A 29 1.32 -9.48 4.60
C GLU A 29 1.27 -10.17 3.24
N VAL A 30 1.40 -9.39 2.15
CA VAL A 30 1.45 -9.93 0.79
C VAL A 30 2.66 -10.84 0.62
N THR A 31 3.84 -10.44 1.09
CA THR A 31 5.05 -11.27 1.02
C THR A 31 4.91 -12.55 1.84
N ALA A 32 4.30 -12.46 3.04
CA ALA A 32 4.04 -13.61 3.90
C ALA A 32 2.99 -14.59 3.33
N SER A 33 2.15 -14.15 2.40
CA SER A 33 1.12 -14.98 1.77
C SER A 33 1.66 -16.06 0.82
N ASN A 34 2.98 -16.12 0.59
CA ASN A 34 3.62 -17.12 -0.28
C ASN A 34 2.96 -17.25 -1.66
N GLY A 35 2.61 -16.11 -2.27
CA GLY A 35 2.02 -16.05 -3.61
C GLY A 35 0.51 -16.27 -3.68
N GLN A 36 -0.18 -16.38 -2.53
CA GLN A 36 -1.65 -16.46 -2.49
C GLN A 36 -2.33 -15.09 -2.70
N ILE A 37 -1.61 -14.00 -2.47
CA ILE A 37 -2.10 -12.63 -2.68
C ILE A 37 -1.33 -11.98 -3.83
N ILE A 38 -2.07 -11.42 -4.80
CA ILE A 38 -1.53 -10.54 -5.84
C ILE A 38 -1.95 -9.12 -5.48
N LEU A 39 -0.98 -8.26 -5.20
CA LEU A 39 -1.19 -6.85 -4.93
C LEU A 39 -1.03 -6.04 -6.23
N PHE A 40 -2.07 -5.29 -6.59
CA PHE A 40 -2.03 -4.33 -7.69
C PHE A 40 -2.07 -2.92 -7.11
N ILE A 41 -1.09 -2.09 -7.50
CA ILE A 41 -1.00 -0.68 -7.13
C ILE A 41 -1.03 0.12 -8.43
N ASP A 42 -2.07 0.92 -8.60
CA ASP A 42 -2.12 1.87 -9.70
C ASP A 42 -1.36 3.16 -9.33
N GLU A 43 -0.79 3.83 -10.32
CA GLU A 43 -0.02 5.07 -10.17
C GLU A 43 1.04 5.06 -9.05
N ILE A 44 1.81 3.97 -8.90
CA ILE A 44 2.80 3.83 -7.81
C ILE A 44 3.80 4.99 -7.72
N HIS A 45 4.10 5.64 -8.84
CA HIS A 45 4.95 6.84 -8.93
C HIS A 45 4.45 8.02 -8.08
N THR A 46 3.15 8.10 -7.79
CA THR A 46 2.56 9.12 -6.90
C THR A 46 2.99 8.96 -5.44
N VAL A 47 3.47 7.77 -5.08
CA VAL A 47 3.85 7.37 -3.72
C VAL A 47 5.36 7.29 -3.53
N VAL A 48 6.06 6.64 -4.46
CA VAL A 48 7.53 6.54 -4.43
C VAL A 48 8.22 7.83 -4.87
N GLY A 49 7.45 8.79 -5.41
CA GLY A 49 7.95 10.10 -5.81
C GLY A 49 8.60 10.10 -7.19
N ALA A 50 8.59 11.28 -7.80
CA ALA A 50 9.66 11.73 -8.68
C ALA A 50 10.89 12.09 -7.85
#